data_AF-A0AA42GNU4-F1
#
_entry.id   AF-A0AA42GNU4-F1
#
_cell.length_a   1.000
_cell.length_b   1.000
_cell.length_c   1.000
_cell.angle_alpha   90.00
_cell.angle_beta   90.00
_cell.angle_gamma   90.00
#
_symmetry.space_group_name_H-M   'P 1'
#
loop_
_entity.id
_entity.type
_entity.pdbx_description
1 polymer ?
#
loop_
_entity_poly.entity_id
_entity_poly.type
_entity_poly.pdbx_seq_one_letter_code
_entity_poly.pdbx_strand_id
1 'polypeptide(L)'
;MTNPFDTAVPQPAAEYPASQQPYAFGAMGALVMLQSLVVGNLLAALNHAEFSDYLLGNLMNLLPGWLCSLLLGGLAATLLVASHQERHAAVLVNPGKVLLAVAAAIVLTGLLYGALSGFLLAGLYGWLSEHRSLMGLYQPLVFEPLGLLAFALTNLLPLWLGLRLSAQKTCAPAPVGHTAVAALLALCVLLLSLKTVDILIKQVMPGYNAALPLALACLTPLLGAALVFASSWSALPARLQRLRAGQLLLTALAIFVVWMLAQLLVAGLLVIYALADRGSEVFHPVLLLIMGVGLLGLLWPLTLLGLRWIYRAEAAA
;
A
#
# COMPACT_ATOMS: atom_id res chain seq x y z
N MET A 1 -0.61 -34.16 -54.62
CA MET A 1 0.58 -33.29 -54.61
C MET A 1 0.32 -32.17 -53.63
N THR A 2 0.91 -32.25 -52.45
CA THR A 2 0.81 -31.25 -51.36
C THR A 2 1.73 -30.07 -51.69
N ASN A 3 1.22 -28.85 -51.63
CA ASN A 3 1.95 -27.64 -51.97
C ASN A 3 3.05 -27.36 -50.93
N PRO A 4 4.35 -27.33 -51.30
CA PRO A 4 5.46 -27.06 -50.38
C PRO A 4 5.57 -25.57 -49.96
N PHE A 5 4.73 -24.69 -50.51
CA PHE A 5 4.67 -23.26 -50.19
C PHE A 5 3.42 -22.86 -49.41
N ASP A 6 2.68 -23.83 -48.86
CA ASP A 6 1.65 -23.54 -47.86
C ASP A 6 2.35 -23.11 -46.56
N THR A 7 2.89 -21.89 -46.56
CA THR A 7 3.33 -21.23 -45.33
C THR A 7 2.08 -21.07 -44.49
N ALA A 8 1.96 -21.90 -43.46
CA ALA A 8 0.90 -21.79 -42.47
C ALA A 8 0.72 -20.32 -42.13
N VAL A 9 -0.46 -19.77 -42.46
CA VAL A 9 -0.87 -18.43 -42.01
C VAL A 9 -0.56 -18.39 -40.52
N PRO A 10 0.17 -17.38 -40.01
CA PRO A 10 0.46 -17.29 -38.59
C PRO A 10 -0.88 -17.39 -37.87
N GLN A 11 -1.13 -18.52 -37.20
CA GLN A 11 -2.31 -18.66 -36.38
C GLN A 11 -2.27 -17.47 -35.42
N PRO A 12 -3.36 -16.68 -35.31
CA PRO A 12 -3.40 -15.61 -34.33
C PRO A 12 -3.01 -16.25 -32.99
N ALA A 13 -1.93 -15.74 -32.40
CA ALA A 13 -1.40 -16.28 -31.17
C ALA A 13 -2.57 -16.38 -30.20
N ALA A 14 -2.84 -17.60 -29.72
CA ALA A 14 -3.97 -17.87 -28.84
C ALA A 14 -4.07 -16.77 -27.78
N GLU A 15 -5.26 -16.16 -27.64
CA GLU A 15 -5.55 -15.18 -26.61
C GLU A 15 -5.30 -15.84 -25.26
N TYR A 16 -4.07 -15.71 -24.75
CA TYR A 16 -3.75 -16.17 -23.42
C TYR A 16 -4.57 -15.32 -22.45
N PRO A 17 -5.30 -15.94 -21.50
CA PRO A 17 -6.04 -15.18 -20.51
C PRO A 17 -5.08 -14.25 -19.77
N ALA A 18 -5.55 -13.04 -19.45
CA ALA A 18 -4.81 -12.05 -18.67
C ALA A 18 -4.13 -12.75 -17.48
N SER A 19 -2.79 -12.70 -17.43
CA SER A 19 -2.05 -13.52 -16.47
C SER A 19 -2.43 -13.09 -15.04
N GLN A 20 -2.90 -14.02 -14.22
CA GLN A 20 -3.19 -13.77 -12.80
C GLN A 20 -1.91 -13.68 -11.95
N GLN A 21 -0.73 -13.73 -12.58
CA GLN A 21 0.57 -13.75 -11.91
C GLN A 21 0.78 -12.53 -11.00
N PRO A 22 0.48 -11.27 -11.40
CA PRO A 22 0.67 -10.13 -10.52
C PRO A 22 -0.08 -10.28 -9.19
N TYR A 23 -1.31 -10.78 -9.21
CA TYR A 23 -2.11 -11.00 -8.00
C TYR A 23 -1.57 -12.14 -7.13
N ALA A 24 -1.08 -13.22 -7.75
CA ALA A 24 -0.46 -14.32 -7.00
C ALA A 24 0.80 -13.86 -6.26
N PHE A 25 1.65 -13.07 -6.92
CA PHE A 25 2.82 -12.46 -6.27
C PHE A 25 2.43 -11.43 -5.21
N GLY A 26 1.33 -10.68 -5.42
CA GLY A 26 0.74 -9.81 -4.40
C GLY A 26 0.29 -10.55 -3.15
N ALA A 27 -0.47 -11.64 -3.33
CA ALA A 27 -0.91 -12.48 -2.22
C ALA A 27 0.30 -13.06 -1.46
N MET A 28 1.35 -13.49 -2.17
CA MET A 28 2.59 -13.94 -1.55
C MET A 28 3.28 -12.82 -0.75
N GLY A 29 3.39 -11.61 -1.32
CA GLY A 29 3.96 -10.47 -0.61
C GLY A 29 3.21 -10.14 0.69
N ALA A 30 1.88 -10.19 0.67
CA ALA A 30 1.06 -10.02 1.88
C ALA A 30 1.26 -11.18 2.89
N LEU A 31 1.34 -12.43 2.42
CA LEU A 31 1.58 -13.59 3.28
C LEU A 31 2.95 -13.56 3.94
N VAL A 32 3.98 -13.11 3.22
CA VAL A 32 5.34 -12.98 3.78
C VAL A 32 5.37 -11.89 4.87
N MET A 33 4.66 -10.79 4.66
CA MET A 33 4.48 -9.76 5.69
C MET A 33 3.73 -10.29 6.92
N LEU A 34 2.68 -11.09 6.70
CA LEU A 34 1.92 -11.73 7.77
C LEU A 34 2.81 -12.70 8.56
N GLN A 35 3.60 -13.52 7.87
CA GLN A 35 4.54 -14.43 8.50
C GLN A 35 5.59 -13.66 9.33
N SER A 36 6.14 -12.57 8.79
CA SER A 36 7.10 -11.73 9.50
C SER A 36 6.50 -11.14 10.78
N LEU A 37 5.25 -10.68 10.72
CA LEU A 37 4.51 -10.21 11.89
C LEU A 37 4.31 -11.31 12.95
N VAL A 38 3.88 -12.50 12.53
CA VAL A 38 3.65 -13.63 13.44
C VAL A 38 4.95 -14.06 14.11
N VAL A 39 6.03 -14.23 13.34
CA VAL A 39 7.34 -14.63 13.87
C VAL A 39 7.90 -13.56 14.81
N GLY A 40 7.79 -12.27 14.45
CA GLY A 40 8.24 -11.17 15.29
C GLY A 40 7.50 -11.12 16.63
N ASN A 41 6.17 -11.24 16.61
CA ASN A 41 5.36 -11.29 17.82
C ASN A 41 5.64 -12.54 18.67
N LEU A 42 5.86 -13.70 18.03
CA LEU A 42 6.19 -14.94 18.75
C LEU A 42 7.55 -14.83 19.44
N LEU A 43 8.57 -14.30 18.76
CA LEU A 43 9.89 -14.07 19.34
C LEU A 43 9.83 -13.09 20.51
N ALA A 44 9.03 -12.02 20.39
CA ALA A 44 8.82 -11.07 21.48
C ALA A 44 8.12 -11.73 22.67
N ALA A 45 7.10 -12.57 22.43
CA ALA A 45 6.42 -13.34 23.48
C ALA A 45 7.35 -14.34 24.20
N LEU A 46 8.28 -14.96 23.47
CA LEU A 46 9.28 -15.86 24.05
C LEU A 46 10.32 -15.12 24.90
N ASN A 47 10.67 -13.88 24.52
CA ASN A 47 11.67 -13.08 25.22
C ASN A 47 11.11 -12.28 26.39
N HIS A 48 9.80 -12.00 26.42
CA HIS A 48 9.16 -11.15 27.42
C HIS A 48 7.83 -11.76 27.89
N ALA A 49 7.77 -12.15 29.17
CA ALA A 49 6.60 -12.82 29.75
C ALA A 49 5.32 -11.96 29.73
N GLU A 50 5.45 -10.63 29.84
CA GLU A 50 4.32 -9.68 29.85
C GLU A 50 3.85 -9.26 28.45
N PHE A 51 4.50 -9.77 27.38
CA PHE A 51 4.23 -9.31 26.02
C PHE A 51 2.83 -9.65 25.54
N SER A 52 2.23 -10.76 26.01
CA SER A 52 0.85 -11.12 25.65
C SER A 52 -0.15 -10.07 26.12
N ASP A 53 0.02 -9.59 27.35
CA ASP A 53 -0.87 -8.60 27.96
C ASP A 53 -0.65 -7.23 27.30
N TYR A 54 0.60 -6.89 26.99
CA TYR A 54 0.94 -5.72 26.19
C TYR A 54 0.30 -5.76 24.80
N LEU A 55 0.36 -6.90 24.11
CA LEU A 55 -0.17 -7.07 22.76
C LEU A 55 -1.70 -6.97 22.74
N LEU A 56 -2.38 -7.61 23.69
CA LEU A 56 -3.83 -7.52 23.83
C LEU A 56 -4.27 -6.10 24.19
N GLY A 57 -3.57 -5.45 25.12
CA GLY A 57 -3.86 -4.07 25.55
C GLY A 57 -3.61 -3.02 24.47
N ASN A 58 -2.69 -3.27 23.54
CA ASN A 58 -2.30 -2.32 22.48
C ASN A 58 -2.71 -2.77 21.08
N LEU A 59 -3.53 -3.82 20.94
CA LEU A 59 -3.87 -4.40 19.64
C LEU A 59 -4.40 -3.36 18.66
N MET A 60 -5.29 -2.47 19.13
CA MET A 60 -5.88 -1.42 18.28
C MET A 60 -4.84 -0.37 17.84
N ASN A 61 -3.82 -0.10 18.67
CA ASN A 61 -2.72 0.81 18.33
C ASN A 61 -1.75 0.20 17.31
N LEU A 62 -1.59 -1.13 17.33
CA LEU A 62 -0.69 -1.86 16.44
C LEU A 62 -1.34 -2.21 15.09
N LEU A 63 -2.67 -2.35 15.07
CA LEU A 63 -3.44 -2.81 13.92
C LEU A 63 -3.23 -1.97 12.64
N PRO A 64 -3.25 -0.62 12.66
CA PRO A 64 -3.01 0.18 11.46
C PRO A 64 -1.64 -0.08 10.85
N GLY A 65 -0.59 -0.17 11.68
CA GLY A 65 0.76 -0.49 11.24
C GLY A 65 0.86 -1.88 10.62
N TRP A 66 0.19 -2.88 11.20
CA TRP A 66 0.16 -4.24 10.65
C TRP A 66 -0.54 -4.30 9.30
N LEU A 67 -1.72 -3.67 9.19
CA LEU A 67 -2.46 -3.57 7.93
C LEU A 67 -1.65 -2.83 6.86
N CYS A 68 -0.95 -1.75 7.23
CA CYS A 68 -0.04 -1.04 6.32
C CYS A 68 1.04 -1.97 5.78
N SER A 69 1.72 -2.74 6.63
CA SER A 69 2.79 -3.65 6.21
C SER A 69 2.28 -4.73 5.26
N LEU A 70 1.13 -5.34 5.57
CA LEU A 70 0.48 -6.35 4.72
C LEU A 70 0.13 -5.78 3.34
N LEU A 71 -0.53 -4.63 3.33
CA LEU A 71 -0.93 -3.95 2.10
C LEU A 71 0.29 -3.49 1.29
N LEU A 72 1.34 -3.00 1.95
CA LEU A 72 2.56 -2.54 1.29
C LEU A 72 3.28 -3.70 0.59
N GLY A 73 3.46 -4.83 1.30
CA GLY A 73 4.05 -6.03 0.70
C GLY A 73 3.25 -6.53 -0.50
N GLY A 74 1.92 -6.60 -0.35
CA GLY A 74 1.04 -7.05 -1.43
C GLY A 74 1.03 -6.11 -2.63
N LEU A 75 0.78 -4.81 -2.42
CA LEU A 75 0.69 -3.81 -3.48
C LEU A 75 2.02 -3.60 -4.20
N ALA A 76 3.13 -3.57 -3.46
CA ALA A 76 4.41 -3.37 -4.09
C ALA A 76 4.78 -4.57 -4.98
N ALA A 77 4.46 -5.80 -4.53
CA ALA A 77 4.65 -6.99 -5.35
C ALA A 77 3.74 -7.03 -6.58
N THR A 78 2.43 -6.73 -6.43
CA THR A 78 1.51 -6.69 -7.57
C THR A 78 1.95 -5.66 -8.61
N LEU A 79 2.24 -4.42 -8.18
CA LEU A 79 2.61 -3.31 -9.07
C LEU A 79 3.96 -3.57 -9.74
N LEU A 80 4.94 -4.12 -9.01
CA LEU A 80 6.27 -4.41 -9.57
C LEU A 80 6.17 -5.50 -10.63
N VAL A 81 5.48 -6.61 -10.36
CA VAL A 81 5.27 -7.69 -11.34
C VAL A 81 4.47 -7.20 -12.55
N ALA A 82 3.38 -6.47 -12.32
CA ALA A 82 2.57 -5.92 -13.42
C ALA A 82 3.40 -4.96 -14.28
N SER A 83 4.18 -4.06 -13.66
CA SER A 83 5.04 -3.12 -14.39
C SER A 83 6.15 -3.82 -15.19
N HIS A 84 6.69 -4.92 -14.67
CA HIS A 84 7.71 -5.72 -15.35
C HIS A 84 7.13 -6.42 -16.58
N GLN A 85 5.95 -7.04 -16.44
CA GLN A 85 5.24 -7.68 -17.53
C GLN A 85 4.85 -6.68 -18.62
N GLU A 86 4.37 -5.49 -18.26
CA GLU A 86 4.04 -4.41 -19.21
C GLU A 86 5.26 -3.93 -20.01
N ARG A 87 6.42 -3.76 -19.35
CA ARG A 87 7.63 -3.24 -20.00
C ARG A 87 8.29 -4.25 -20.93
N HIS A 88 8.25 -5.54 -20.57
CA HIS A 88 8.94 -6.59 -21.31
C HIS A 88 8.03 -7.44 -22.20
N ALA A 89 6.71 -7.20 -22.17
CA ALA A 89 5.71 -7.99 -22.89
C ALA A 89 5.95 -9.51 -22.70
N ALA A 90 6.25 -9.91 -21.47
CA ALA A 90 6.69 -11.26 -21.15
C ALA A 90 6.08 -11.76 -19.85
N VAL A 91 5.81 -13.06 -19.81
CA VAL A 91 5.17 -13.78 -18.71
C VAL A 91 6.11 -14.88 -18.23
N LEU A 92 6.10 -15.18 -16.93
CA LEU A 92 6.95 -16.24 -16.37
C LEU A 92 6.48 -17.61 -16.82
N VAL A 93 7.42 -18.48 -17.21
CA VAL A 93 7.12 -19.86 -17.62
C VAL A 93 6.68 -20.72 -16.44
N ASN A 94 7.32 -20.56 -15.28
CA ASN A 94 7.06 -21.34 -14.07
C ASN A 94 6.88 -20.41 -12.85
N PRO A 95 5.75 -19.69 -12.74
CA PRO A 95 5.56 -18.68 -11.70
C PRO A 95 5.64 -19.26 -10.28
N GLY A 96 5.15 -20.48 -10.05
CA GLY A 96 5.16 -21.12 -8.72
C GLY A 96 6.57 -21.36 -8.17
N LYS A 97 7.51 -21.83 -9.01
CA LYS A 97 8.90 -22.05 -8.58
C LYS A 97 9.59 -20.74 -8.24
N VAL A 98 9.35 -19.70 -9.05
CA VAL A 98 9.91 -18.36 -8.82
C VAL A 98 9.31 -17.75 -7.56
N LEU A 99 8.01 -17.92 -7.34
CA LEU A 99 7.33 -17.44 -6.15
C LEU A 99 7.90 -18.09 -4.88
N LEU A 100 8.15 -19.41 -4.90
CA LEU A 100 8.77 -20.10 -3.76
C LEU A 100 10.22 -19.65 -3.54
N ALA A 101 11.02 -19.52 -4.61
CA ALA A 101 12.40 -19.04 -4.52
C ALA A 101 12.49 -17.61 -3.99
N VAL A 102 11.62 -16.71 -4.47
CA VAL A 102 11.54 -15.33 -3.99
C VAL A 102 11.08 -15.29 -2.53
N ALA A 103 10.06 -16.07 -2.15
CA ALA A 103 9.61 -16.13 -0.76
C ALA A 103 10.75 -16.57 0.19
N ALA A 104 11.50 -17.63 -0.19
CA ALA A 104 12.65 -18.08 0.57
C ALA A 104 13.75 -17.00 0.66
N ALA A 105 14.03 -16.30 -0.45
CA ALA A 105 15.01 -15.21 -0.47
C ALA A 105 14.58 -14.02 0.41
N ILE A 106 13.29 -13.67 0.42
CA ILE A 106 12.76 -12.61 1.29
C ILE A 106 12.91 -12.99 2.76
N VAL A 107 12.60 -14.24 3.14
CA VAL A 107 12.78 -14.71 4.52
C VAL A 107 14.25 -14.67 4.93
N LEU A 108 15.15 -15.17 4.08
CA LEU A 108 16.60 -15.17 4.37
C LEU A 108 17.17 -13.77 4.50
N THR A 109 16.83 -12.87 3.56
CA THR A 109 17.28 -11.47 3.61
C THR A 109 16.65 -10.73 4.79
N GLY A 110 15.40 -11.03 5.16
CA GLY A 110 14.74 -10.50 6.35
C GLY A 110 15.43 -10.92 7.64
N LEU A 111 15.81 -12.20 7.77
CA LEU A 111 16.56 -12.70 8.93
C LEU A 111 17.95 -12.05 9.02
N LEU A 112 18.67 -11.97 7.90
CA LEU A 112 19.99 -11.36 7.82
C LEU A 112 19.92 -9.87 8.19
N TYR A 113 18.95 -9.15 7.61
CA TYR A 113 18.69 -7.75 7.93
C TYR A 113 18.31 -7.60 9.41
N GLY A 114 17.45 -8.46 9.95
CA GLY A 114 17.09 -8.48 11.36
C GLY A 114 18.30 -8.59 12.29
N ALA A 115 19.22 -9.52 12.01
CA ALA A 115 20.44 -9.69 12.79
C ALA A 115 21.39 -8.48 12.70
N LEU A 116 21.62 -7.96 11.48
CA LEU A 116 22.47 -6.78 11.25
C LEU A 116 21.88 -5.51 11.89
N SER A 117 20.58 -5.30 11.69
CA SER A 117 19.88 -4.13 12.20
C SER A 117 19.80 -4.18 13.73
N GLY A 118 19.56 -5.33 14.36
CA GLY A 118 19.62 -5.46 15.81
C GLY A 118 20.95 -5.03 16.40
N PHE A 119 22.08 -5.39 15.77
CA PHE A 119 23.41 -4.98 16.22
C PHE A 119 23.66 -3.47 16.03
N LEU A 120 23.31 -2.93 14.86
CA LEU A 120 23.52 -1.52 14.52
C LEU A 120 22.56 -0.58 15.29
N LEU A 121 21.29 -0.96 15.41
CA LEU A 121 20.29 -0.16 16.11
C LEU A 121 20.48 -0.18 17.62
N ALA A 122 21.02 -1.24 18.22
CA ALA A 122 21.33 -1.23 19.66
C ALA A 122 22.32 -0.12 20.01
N GLY A 123 23.38 0.05 19.20
CA GLY A 123 24.34 1.15 19.37
C GLY A 123 23.72 2.52 19.11
N LEU A 124 22.89 2.64 18.08
CA LEU A 124 22.18 3.87 17.74
C LEU A 124 21.18 4.28 18.83
N TYR A 125 20.41 3.34 19.36
CA TYR A 125 19.42 3.57 20.41
C TYR A 125 20.09 3.99 21.72
N GLY A 126 21.24 3.39 22.05
CA GLY A 126 22.08 3.84 23.18
C GLY A 126 22.49 5.31 23.03
N TRP A 127 23.09 5.67 21.89
CA TRP A 127 23.51 7.04 21.59
C TRP A 127 22.34 8.05 21.60
N LEU A 128 21.16 7.64 21.13
CA LEU A 128 19.96 8.48 21.13
C LEU A 128 19.30 8.65 22.48
N SER A 129 19.36 7.63 23.34
CA SER A 129 18.84 7.74 24.70
C SER A 129 19.56 8.81 25.53
N GLU A 130 20.81 9.14 25.15
CA GLU A 130 21.61 10.22 25.72
C GLU A 130 21.13 11.61 25.25
N HIS A 131 20.44 11.71 24.10
CA HIS A 131 20.00 12.97 23.49
C HIS A 131 18.46 13.09 23.44
N ARG A 132 17.83 13.14 24.64
CA ARG A 132 16.36 13.20 24.84
C ARG A 132 15.60 14.26 24.04
N SER A 133 16.22 15.39 23.71
CA SER A 133 15.56 16.49 22.98
C SER A 133 15.25 16.16 21.51
N LEU A 134 15.92 15.17 20.91
CA LEU A 134 15.72 14.78 19.52
C LEU A 134 14.68 13.66 19.34
N MET A 135 14.20 13.05 20.43
CA MET A 135 13.47 11.79 20.41
C MET A 135 12.12 11.86 19.68
N GLY A 136 11.43 13.02 19.72
CA GLY A 136 10.11 13.20 19.09
C GLY A 136 10.14 13.35 17.56
N LEU A 137 11.15 14.03 17.01
CA LEU A 137 11.28 14.26 15.55
C LEU A 137 12.16 13.21 14.87
N TYR A 138 13.00 12.51 15.62
CA TYR A 138 13.91 11.50 15.08
C TYR A 138 13.19 10.26 14.55
N GLN A 139 12.12 9.84 15.23
CA GLN A 139 11.39 8.64 14.86
C GLN A 139 10.82 8.67 13.42
N PRO A 140 10.11 9.72 12.97
CA PRO A 140 9.70 9.82 11.56
C PRO A 140 10.87 10.10 10.62
N LEU A 141 11.88 10.88 11.02
CA LEU A 141 12.94 11.29 10.08
C LEU A 141 13.97 10.19 9.81
N VAL A 142 14.17 9.25 10.74
CA VAL A 142 15.22 8.24 10.62
C VAL A 142 14.66 6.83 10.52
N PHE A 143 13.69 6.45 11.35
CA PHE A 143 13.16 5.08 11.32
C PHE A 143 12.26 4.82 10.11
N GLU A 144 11.48 5.80 9.63
CA GLU A 144 10.66 5.62 8.41
C GLU A 144 11.49 5.41 7.14
N PRO A 145 12.49 6.27 6.79
CA PRO A 145 13.30 6.00 5.61
C PRO A 145 14.15 4.74 5.76
N LEU A 146 14.63 4.44 6.98
CA LEU A 146 15.33 3.18 7.23
C LEU A 146 14.40 1.98 7.05
N GLY A 147 13.15 2.07 7.47
CA GLY A 147 12.12 1.05 7.26
C GLY A 147 11.77 0.86 5.79
N LEU A 148 11.70 1.94 5.01
CA LEU A 148 11.52 1.88 3.55
C LEU A 148 12.73 1.25 2.85
N LEU A 149 13.95 1.60 3.30
CA LEU A 149 15.18 0.99 2.82
C LEU A 149 15.22 -0.51 3.14
N ALA A 150 14.87 -0.87 4.38
CA ALA A 150 14.75 -2.26 4.83
C ALA A 150 13.77 -3.02 3.93
N PHE A 151 12.58 -2.46 3.70
CA PHE A 151 11.58 -3.03 2.81
C PHE A 151 12.11 -3.19 1.38
N ALA A 152 12.78 -2.18 0.84
CA ALA A 152 13.36 -2.25 -0.49
C ALA A 152 14.42 -3.36 -0.61
N LEU A 153 15.30 -3.48 0.38
CA LEU A 153 16.37 -4.48 0.39
C LEU A 153 15.86 -5.90 0.63
N THR A 154 14.88 -6.08 1.51
CA THR A 154 14.39 -7.40 1.92
C THR A 154 13.27 -7.92 1.05
N ASN A 155 12.46 -7.05 0.43
CA ASN A 155 11.29 -7.46 -0.34
C ASN A 155 11.41 -7.14 -1.83
N LEU A 156 11.65 -5.87 -2.17
CA LEU A 156 11.66 -5.44 -3.57
C LEU A 156 12.86 -5.99 -4.33
N LEU A 157 14.05 -5.99 -3.71
CA LEU A 157 15.28 -6.44 -4.36
C LEU A 157 15.24 -7.95 -4.70
N PRO A 158 14.89 -8.87 -3.78
CA PRO A 158 14.76 -10.29 -4.12
C PRO A 158 13.69 -10.55 -5.17
N LEU A 159 12.56 -9.84 -5.10
CA LEU A 159 11.48 -9.95 -6.08
C LEU A 159 11.96 -9.50 -7.46
N TRP A 160 12.61 -8.34 -7.55
CA TRP A 160 13.13 -7.79 -8.80
C TRP A 160 14.20 -8.70 -9.42
N LEU A 161 15.12 -9.23 -8.60
CA LEU A 161 16.11 -10.20 -9.05
C LEU A 161 15.45 -11.50 -9.53
N GLY A 162 14.45 -12.01 -8.78
CA GLY A 162 13.70 -13.20 -9.16
C GLY A 162 13.00 -13.05 -10.52
N LEU A 163 12.40 -11.89 -10.78
CA LEU A 163 11.78 -11.60 -12.07
C LEU A 163 12.80 -11.52 -13.20
N ARG A 164 13.96 -10.87 -12.97
CA ARG A 164 15.03 -10.74 -13.98
C ARG A 164 15.71 -12.06 -14.32
N LEU A 165 15.93 -12.92 -13.33
CA LEU A 165 16.65 -14.18 -13.49
C LEU A 165 15.73 -15.33 -13.96
N SER A 166 14.41 -15.14 -13.88
CA SER A 166 13.44 -16.15 -14.28
C SER A 166 13.36 -16.35 -15.79
N ALA A 167 13.04 -17.58 -16.21
CA ALA A 167 12.70 -17.87 -17.60
C ALA A 167 11.38 -17.19 -17.99
N GLN A 168 11.43 -16.41 -19.06
CA GLN A 168 10.33 -15.61 -19.57
C GLN A 168 9.90 -16.10 -20.95
N LYS A 169 8.60 -15.99 -21.24
CA LYS A 169 8.02 -16.23 -22.56
C LYS A 169 7.36 -14.94 -23.04
N THR A 170 7.65 -14.53 -24.27
CA THR A 170 6.96 -13.40 -24.91
C THR A 170 5.46 -13.67 -24.97
N CYS A 171 4.68 -12.68 -24.55
CA CYS A 171 3.23 -12.75 -24.50
C CYS A 171 2.64 -11.48 -25.12
N ALA A 172 1.53 -11.61 -25.83
CA ALA A 172 0.78 -10.45 -26.27
C ALA A 172 0.23 -9.70 -25.05
N PRO A 173 0.20 -8.35 -25.07
CA PRO A 173 -0.40 -7.57 -24.00
C PRO A 173 -1.88 -7.90 -23.88
N ALA A 174 -2.27 -8.52 -22.77
CA ALA A 174 -3.66 -8.82 -22.47
C ALA A 174 -4.33 -7.60 -21.84
N PRO A 175 -5.58 -7.28 -22.21
CA PRO A 175 -6.31 -6.17 -21.60
C PRO A 175 -6.55 -6.43 -20.11
N VAL A 176 -6.43 -5.37 -19.31
CA VAL A 176 -6.64 -5.39 -17.86
C VAL A 176 -8.09 -5.01 -17.56
N GLY A 177 -8.74 -5.75 -16.65
CA GLY A 177 -10.10 -5.42 -16.20
C GLY A 177 -10.11 -4.12 -15.38
N HIS A 178 -11.13 -3.28 -15.56
CA HIS A 178 -11.26 -2.04 -14.79
C HIS A 178 -11.37 -2.25 -13.28
N THR A 179 -11.98 -3.36 -12.84
CA THR A 179 -12.14 -3.71 -11.42
C THR A 179 -10.79 -3.83 -10.73
N ALA A 180 -9.82 -4.42 -11.42
CA ALA A 180 -8.45 -4.59 -10.97
C ALA A 180 -7.72 -3.24 -10.80
N VAL A 181 -7.87 -2.34 -11.77
CA VAL A 181 -7.27 -1.00 -11.75
C VAL A 181 -7.89 -0.15 -10.65
N ALA A 182 -9.23 -0.17 -10.54
CA ALA A 182 -9.98 0.49 -9.48
C ALA A 182 -9.57 -0.01 -8.09
N ALA A 183 -9.43 -1.33 -7.92
CA ALA A 183 -9.00 -1.94 -6.67
C ALA A 183 -7.56 -1.54 -6.31
N LEU A 184 -6.62 -1.58 -7.26
CA LEU A 184 -5.24 -1.16 -7.00
C LEU A 184 -5.14 0.32 -6.61
N LEU A 185 -5.88 1.20 -7.29
CA LEU A 185 -5.93 2.62 -6.95
C LEU A 185 -6.49 2.83 -5.53
N ALA A 186 -7.63 2.19 -5.22
CA ALA A 186 -8.26 2.26 -3.90
C ALA A 186 -7.34 1.73 -2.80
N LEU A 187 -6.65 0.62 -3.04
CA LEU A 187 -5.69 0.03 -2.10
C LEU A 187 -4.46 0.93 -1.89
N CYS A 188 -3.97 1.62 -2.93
CA CYS A 188 -2.90 2.61 -2.77
C CYS A 188 -3.33 3.78 -1.87
N VAL A 189 -4.55 4.32 -2.07
CA VAL A 189 -5.09 5.38 -1.22
C VAL A 189 -5.34 4.87 0.21
N LEU A 190 -5.84 3.63 0.35
CA LEU A 190 -6.02 2.97 1.66
C LEU A 190 -4.70 2.86 2.41
N LEU A 191 -3.62 2.43 1.73
CA LEU A 191 -2.31 2.29 2.33
C LEU A 191 -1.76 3.64 2.84
N LEU A 192 -1.84 4.69 2.02
CA LEU A 192 -1.35 6.02 2.39
C LEU A 192 -2.15 6.60 3.57
N SER A 193 -3.46 6.37 3.57
CA SER A 193 -4.36 6.84 4.64
C SER A 193 -4.19 6.04 5.94
N LEU A 194 -4.00 4.72 5.90
CA LEU A 194 -3.64 3.94 7.07
C LEU A 194 -2.28 4.34 7.64
N LYS A 195 -1.30 4.67 6.77
CA LYS A 195 0.04 5.09 7.23
C LYS A 195 0.00 6.43 7.95
N THR A 196 -0.84 7.36 7.49
CA THR A 196 -1.04 8.63 8.20
C THR A 196 -1.76 8.46 9.53
N VAL A 197 -2.75 7.57 9.62
CA VAL A 197 -3.37 7.20 10.89
C VAL A 197 -2.34 6.59 11.86
N ASP A 198 -1.48 5.69 11.38
CA ASP A 198 -0.42 5.07 12.19
C ASP A 198 0.57 6.11 12.76
N ILE A 199 1.02 7.05 11.91
CA ILE A 199 1.91 8.15 12.35
C ILE A 199 1.19 9.06 13.36
N LEU A 200 -0.07 9.40 13.10
CA LEU A 200 -0.87 10.26 13.97
C LEU A 200 -1.02 9.66 15.37
N ILE A 201 -1.41 8.38 15.46
CA ILE A 201 -1.56 7.67 16.74
C ILE A 201 -0.23 7.63 17.50
N LYS A 202 0.86 7.28 16.82
CA LYS A 202 2.17 7.09 17.47
C LYS A 202 2.84 8.39 17.90
N GLN A 203 2.65 9.49 17.16
CA GLN A 203 3.42 10.73 17.37
C GLN A 203 2.62 11.88 17.96
N VAL A 204 1.34 11.99 17.62
CA VAL A 204 0.50 13.11 18.05
C VAL A 204 -0.34 12.74 19.27
N MET A 205 -0.73 11.48 19.41
CA MET A 205 -1.55 10.99 20.52
C MET A 205 -0.91 9.82 21.29
N PRO A 206 0.36 9.95 21.73
CA PRO A 206 1.02 8.87 22.47
C PRO A 206 0.27 8.56 23.77
N GLY A 207 -0.14 7.30 23.96
CA GLY A 207 -0.87 6.83 25.15
C GLY A 207 -2.39 6.98 25.09
N TYR A 208 -2.95 7.43 23.96
CA TYR A 208 -4.40 7.48 23.76
C TYR A 208 -4.97 6.07 23.53
N ASN A 209 -5.53 5.48 24.58
CA ASN A 209 -5.99 4.07 24.58
C ASN A 209 -7.51 3.91 24.44
N ALA A 210 -8.21 4.92 23.92
CA ALA A 210 -9.65 4.84 23.74
C ALA A 210 -9.98 4.01 22.48
N ALA A 211 -10.55 2.81 22.68
CA ALA A 211 -10.82 1.85 21.60
C ALA A 211 -11.80 2.38 20.54
N LEU A 212 -12.85 3.10 20.95
CA LEU A 212 -13.88 3.62 20.04
C LEU A 212 -13.36 4.66 19.03
N PRO A 213 -12.67 5.75 19.44
CA PRO A 213 -12.10 6.72 18.51
C PRO A 213 -10.99 6.12 17.63
N LEU A 214 -10.21 5.15 18.13
CA LEU A 214 -9.24 4.43 17.29
C LEU A 214 -9.92 3.58 16.21
N ALA A 215 -11.01 2.89 16.55
CA ALA A 215 -11.80 2.14 15.58
C ALA A 215 -12.41 3.07 14.50
N LEU A 216 -12.90 4.25 14.90
CA LEU A 216 -13.39 5.28 13.97
C LEU A 216 -12.27 5.84 13.08
N ALA A 217 -11.07 6.02 13.63
CA ALA A 217 -9.89 6.44 12.87
C ALA A 217 -9.50 5.39 11.81
N CYS A 218 -9.72 4.10 12.06
CA CYS A 218 -9.51 3.03 11.08
C CYS A 218 -10.65 2.91 10.05
N LEU A 219 -11.86 3.33 10.40
CA LEU A 219 -13.02 3.27 9.51
C LEU A 219 -12.98 4.35 8.42
N THR A 220 -12.46 5.53 8.76
CA THR A 220 -12.28 6.66 7.82
C THR A 220 -11.46 6.30 6.55
N PRO A 221 -10.26 5.70 6.65
CA PRO A 221 -9.49 5.31 5.47
C PRO A 221 -10.17 4.20 4.65
N LEU A 222 -10.93 3.29 5.30
CA LEU A 222 -11.73 2.28 4.61
C LEU A 222 -12.86 2.91 3.78
N LEU A 223 -13.60 3.85 4.35
CA LEU A 223 -14.64 4.59 3.62
C LEU A 223 -14.05 5.39 2.45
N GLY A 224 -12.92 6.07 2.68
CA GLY A 224 -12.21 6.79 1.62
C GLY A 224 -11.80 5.87 0.47
N ALA A 225 -11.23 4.70 0.78
CA ALA A 225 -10.85 3.71 -0.22
C ALA A 225 -12.07 3.14 -0.98
N ALA A 226 -13.18 2.87 -0.28
CA ALA A 226 -14.42 2.41 -0.91
C ALA A 226 -15.00 3.45 -1.87
N LEU A 227 -14.96 4.74 -1.52
CA LEU A 227 -15.34 5.85 -2.41
C LEU A 227 -14.41 5.95 -3.63
N VAL A 228 -13.09 5.82 -3.43
CA VAL A 228 -12.11 5.78 -4.53
C VAL A 228 -12.38 4.59 -5.45
N PHE A 229 -12.72 3.43 -4.90
CA PHE A 229 -13.10 2.26 -5.67
C PHE A 229 -14.38 2.49 -6.47
N ALA A 230 -15.46 2.96 -5.83
CA ALA A 230 -16.74 3.19 -6.49
C ALA A 230 -16.63 4.24 -7.61
N SER A 231 -15.95 5.35 -7.34
CA SER A 231 -15.72 6.41 -8.32
C SER A 231 -14.87 5.92 -9.50
N SER A 232 -13.77 5.22 -9.24
CA SER A 232 -12.92 4.67 -10.30
C SER A 232 -13.59 3.58 -11.12
N TRP A 233 -14.33 2.69 -10.46
CA TRP A 233 -15.11 1.64 -11.12
C TRP A 233 -16.17 2.22 -12.06
N SER A 234 -16.85 3.29 -11.64
CA SER A 234 -17.89 3.93 -12.46
C SER A 234 -17.35 4.70 -13.67
N ALA A 235 -16.08 5.12 -13.63
CA ALA A 235 -15.49 6.01 -14.63
C ALA A 235 -14.57 5.30 -15.65
N LEU A 236 -14.10 4.10 -15.33
CA LEU A 236 -13.17 3.35 -16.17
C LEU A 236 -13.90 2.54 -17.24
N PRO A 237 -13.37 2.47 -18.49
CA PRO A 237 -13.90 1.60 -19.53
C PRO A 237 -13.71 0.13 -19.15
N ALA A 238 -14.60 -0.75 -19.64
CA ALA A 238 -14.69 -2.15 -19.19
C ALA A 238 -13.36 -2.92 -19.27
N ARG A 239 -12.55 -2.62 -20.29
CA ARG A 239 -11.22 -3.20 -20.54
C ARG A 239 -10.23 -2.08 -20.82
N LEU A 240 -9.10 -2.10 -20.14
CA LEU A 240 -8.01 -1.14 -20.30
C LEU A 240 -6.85 -1.81 -21.04
N GLN A 241 -6.17 -1.05 -21.91
CA GLN A 241 -5.05 -1.60 -22.67
C GLN A 241 -3.82 -1.82 -21.80
N ARG A 242 -3.63 -0.96 -20.78
CA ARG A 242 -2.48 -0.98 -19.87
C ARG A 242 -2.91 -0.57 -18.45
N LEU A 243 -2.32 -1.19 -17.44
CA LEU A 243 -2.41 -0.79 -16.04
C LEU A 243 -1.64 0.52 -15.77
N ARG A 244 -0.47 0.72 -16.41
CA ARG A 244 0.40 1.90 -16.20
C ARG A 244 0.72 2.14 -14.72
N ALA A 245 1.23 1.11 -14.04
CA ALA A 245 1.42 1.07 -12.58
C ALA A 245 2.07 2.34 -11.97
N GLY A 246 3.09 2.91 -12.63
CA GLY A 246 3.75 4.14 -12.15
C GLY A 246 2.88 5.39 -12.19
N GLN A 247 2.05 5.54 -13.24
CA GLN A 247 1.09 6.66 -13.32
C GLN A 247 -0.03 6.48 -12.31
N LEU A 248 -0.51 5.25 -12.11
CA LEU A 248 -1.51 4.91 -11.10
C LEU A 248 -1.02 5.27 -9.69
N LEU A 249 0.20 4.89 -9.35
CA LEU A 249 0.82 5.25 -8.07
C LEU A 249 0.93 6.78 -7.89
N LEU A 250 1.36 7.49 -8.95
CA LEU A 250 1.49 8.95 -8.92
C LEU A 250 0.14 9.64 -8.75
N THR A 251 -0.92 9.12 -9.39
CA THR A 251 -2.27 9.64 -9.16
C THR A 251 -2.82 9.33 -7.78
N ALA A 252 -2.57 8.13 -7.24
CA ALA A 252 -2.94 7.82 -5.86
C ALA A 252 -2.27 8.78 -4.89
N LEU A 253 -0.97 9.06 -5.09
CA LEU A 253 -0.21 10.02 -4.31
C LEU A 253 -0.77 11.44 -4.45
N ALA A 254 -1.08 11.89 -5.67
CA ALA A 254 -1.64 13.22 -5.90
C ALA A 254 -3.02 13.38 -5.24
N ILE A 255 -3.93 12.42 -5.41
CA ILE A 255 -5.24 12.39 -4.75
C ILE A 255 -5.05 12.46 -3.23
N PHE A 256 -4.15 11.64 -2.70
CA PHE A 256 -3.87 11.59 -1.28
C PHE A 256 -3.32 12.90 -0.72
N VAL A 257 -2.35 13.53 -1.40
CA VAL A 257 -1.76 14.81 -0.97
C VAL A 257 -2.81 15.92 -0.97
N VAL A 258 -3.62 16.01 -2.02
CA VAL A 258 -4.69 17.03 -2.09
C VAL A 258 -5.74 16.78 -1.00
N TRP A 259 -6.10 15.52 -0.76
CA TRP A 259 -7.05 15.15 0.30
C TRP A 259 -6.49 15.46 1.70
N MET A 260 -5.21 15.19 1.95
CA MET A 260 -4.53 15.55 3.20
C MET A 260 -4.48 17.05 3.44
N LEU A 261 -4.19 17.85 2.40
CA LEU A 261 -4.22 19.31 2.50
C LEU A 261 -5.62 19.83 2.85
N ALA A 262 -6.67 19.24 2.26
CA ALA A 262 -8.04 19.58 2.59
C ALA A 262 -8.38 19.22 4.05
N GLN A 263 -7.96 18.04 4.53
CA GLN A 263 -8.15 17.65 5.92
C GLN A 263 -7.43 18.60 6.89
N LEU A 264 -6.19 18.99 6.57
CA LEU A 264 -5.41 19.91 7.38
C LEU A 264 -6.07 21.30 7.45
N LEU A 265 -6.60 21.78 6.33
CA LEU A 265 -7.31 23.05 6.26
C LEU A 265 -8.60 23.05 7.09
N VAL A 266 -9.39 21.97 7.00
CA VAL A 266 -10.59 21.79 7.82
C VAL A 266 -10.25 21.68 9.30
N ALA A 267 -9.21 20.91 9.66
CA ALA A 267 -8.74 20.80 11.03
C ALA A 267 -8.30 22.17 11.58
N GLY A 268 -7.56 22.95 10.81
CA GLY A 268 -7.15 24.31 11.18
C GLY A 268 -8.34 25.25 11.41
N LEU A 269 -9.34 25.22 10.54
CA LEU A 269 -10.58 25.98 10.70
C LEU A 269 -11.35 25.60 11.97
N LEU A 270 -11.41 24.31 12.29
CA LEU A 270 -12.06 23.81 13.51
C LEU A 270 -11.33 24.25 14.78
N VAL A 271 -10.00 24.28 14.77
CA VAL A 271 -9.20 24.79 15.90
C VAL A 271 -9.46 26.29 16.09
N ILE A 272 -9.46 27.08 15.01
CA ILE A 272 -9.77 28.52 15.08
C ILE A 272 -11.19 28.74 15.62
N TYR A 273 -12.15 27.93 15.18
CA TYR A 273 -13.53 28.00 15.64
C TYR A 273 -13.66 27.65 17.14
N ALA A 274 -12.98 26.60 17.60
CA ALA A 274 -12.96 26.20 19.00
C ALA A 274 -12.32 27.27 19.91
N LEU A 275 -11.22 27.90 19.46
CA LEU A 275 -10.56 28.99 20.19
C LEU A 275 -11.38 30.28 20.25
N ALA A 276 -12.33 30.46 19.33
CA ALA A 276 -13.19 31.64 19.28
C ALA A 276 -14.37 31.61 20.27
N ASP A 277 -14.48 30.58 21.12
CA ASP A 277 -15.47 30.41 22.20
C ASP A 277 -16.93 30.73 21.80
N ARG A 278 -17.31 30.32 20.57
CA ARG A 278 -18.56 30.75 19.91
C ARG A 278 -19.61 29.67 19.70
N GLY A 279 -19.46 28.46 20.23
CA GLY A 279 -20.33 27.34 19.84
C GLY A 279 -21.12 26.71 20.99
N SER A 280 -22.44 26.64 20.82
CA SER A 280 -23.31 25.76 21.59
C SER A 280 -22.94 24.28 21.39
N GLU A 281 -23.17 23.45 22.41
CA GLU A 281 -22.78 22.03 22.44
C GLU A 281 -23.33 21.19 21.27
N VAL A 282 -24.45 21.62 20.68
CA VAL A 282 -25.13 20.91 19.58
C VAL A 282 -24.58 21.30 18.20
N PHE A 283 -24.03 22.51 18.04
CA PHE A 283 -23.56 22.99 16.73
C PHE A 283 -22.22 22.35 16.31
N HIS A 284 -21.39 21.99 17.29
CA HIS A 284 -20.10 21.34 17.10
C HIS A 284 -20.18 19.98 16.37
N PRO A 285 -20.99 19.00 16.81
CA PRO A 285 -21.06 17.70 16.14
C PRO A 285 -21.65 17.79 14.73
N VAL A 286 -22.65 18.66 14.51
CA VAL A 286 -23.25 18.84 13.19
C VAL A 286 -22.26 19.45 12.20
N LEU A 287 -21.52 20.48 12.61
CA LEU A 287 -20.49 21.09 11.78
C LEU A 287 -19.38 20.08 11.42
N LEU A 288 -18.92 19.31 12.40
CA LEU A 288 -17.92 18.24 12.19
C LEU A 288 -18.42 17.20 11.18
N LEU A 289 -19.69 16.79 11.28
CA LEU A 289 -20.28 15.82 10.38
C LEU A 289 -20.37 16.36 8.95
N ILE A 290 -20.84 17.60 8.77
CA ILE A 290 -20.91 18.25 7.45
C ILE A 290 -19.52 18.35 6.81
N MET A 291 -18.52 18.80 7.59
CA MET A 291 -17.15 18.94 7.09
C MET A 291 -16.52 17.58 6.77
N GLY A 292 -16.75 16.56 7.61
CA GLY A 292 -16.29 15.19 7.36
C GLY A 292 -16.90 14.58 6.10
N VAL A 293 -18.22 14.74 5.90
CA VAL A 293 -18.91 14.29 4.69
C VAL A 293 -18.42 15.06 3.46
N GLY A 294 -18.20 16.38 3.57
CA GLY A 294 -17.63 17.19 2.50
C GLY A 294 -16.23 16.74 2.09
N LEU A 295 -15.36 16.43 3.07
CA LEU A 295 -14.01 15.89 2.84
C LEU A 295 -14.03 14.51 2.18
N LEU A 296 -14.97 13.65 2.57
CA LEU A 296 -15.17 12.35 1.92
C LEU A 296 -15.68 12.54 0.48
N GLY A 297 -16.63 13.47 0.29
CA GLY A 297 -17.17 13.81 -1.02
C GLY A 297 -16.12 14.35 -1.99
N LEU A 298 -15.10 15.06 -1.48
CA LEU A 298 -13.99 15.58 -2.28
C LEU A 298 -13.15 14.50 -2.97
N LEU A 299 -13.10 13.27 -2.43
CA LEU A 299 -12.39 12.16 -3.06
C LEU A 299 -12.99 11.81 -4.43
N TRP A 300 -14.31 11.96 -4.60
CA TRP A 300 -14.99 11.62 -5.85
C TRP A 300 -14.53 12.46 -7.06
N PRO A 301 -14.57 13.81 -7.04
CA PRO A 301 -14.07 14.60 -8.17
C PRO A 301 -12.55 14.45 -8.35
N LEU A 302 -11.78 14.25 -7.28
CA LEU A 302 -10.33 14.06 -7.35
C LEU A 302 -9.95 12.77 -8.09
N THR A 303 -10.65 11.67 -7.80
CA THR A 303 -10.41 10.38 -8.46
C THR A 303 -10.79 10.44 -9.94
N LEU A 304 -11.93 11.05 -10.27
CA LEU A 304 -12.33 11.26 -11.66
C LEU A 304 -11.30 12.10 -12.44
N LEU A 305 -10.80 13.18 -11.83
CA LEU A 305 -9.79 14.03 -12.46
C LEU A 305 -8.48 13.27 -12.70
N GLY A 306 -8.02 12.51 -11.70
CA GLY A 306 -6.81 11.68 -11.81
C GLY A 306 -6.92 10.62 -12.90
N LEU A 307 -8.05 9.93 -12.98
CA LEU A 307 -8.29 8.90 -14.00
C LEU A 307 -8.39 9.48 -15.41
N ARG A 308 -9.06 10.63 -15.56
CA ARG A 308 -9.12 11.33 -16.85
C ARG A 308 -7.74 11.75 -17.34
N TRP A 309 -6.82 12.07 -16.43
CA TRP A 309 -5.45 12.44 -16.80
C TRP A 309 -4.64 11.24 -17.32
N ILE A 310 -4.79 10.06 -16.71
CA ILE A 310 -4.08 8.84 -17.12
C ILE A 310 -4.70 8.24 -18.41
N TYR A 311 -6.01 8.07 -18.41
CA TYR A 311 -6.74 7.26 -19.39
C TYR A 311 -7.47 8.10 -20.43
N ARG A 312 -7.10 9.38 -20.60
CA ARG A 312 -7.74 10.30 -21.57
C ARG A 312 -7.87 9.72 -22.97
N ALA A 313 -6.83 9.03 -23.43
CA ALA A 313 -6.79 8.42 -24.77
C ALA A 313 -7.66 7.16 -24.88
N GLU A 314 -7.89 6.46 -23.77
CA GLU A 314 -8.67 5.22 -23.71
C GLU A 314 -10.16 5.49 -23.44
N ALA A 315 -10.51 6.68 -22.95
CA ALA A 315 -11.88 7.16 -22.77
C ALA A 315 -12.49 7.82 -24.03
N ALA A 316 -11.69 8.02 -25.08
CA ALA A 316 -12.10 8.63 -26.35
C ALA A 316 -12.16 7.62 -27.52
N ALA A 317 -11.88 6.35 -27.24
CA ALA A 317 -11.92 5.23 -28.17
C ALA A 317 -13.16 4.37 -27.90
#